data_AF-X1K508-F1
#
_entry.id   AF-X1K508-F1
#
_cell.length_a   1.000
_cell.length_b   1.000
_cell.length_c   1.000
_cell.angle_alpha   90.00
_cell.angle_beta   90.00
_cell.angle_gamma   90.00
#
_symmetry.space_group_name_H-M   'P 1'
#
loop_
_entity.id
_entity.type
_entity.pdbx_description
1 polymer ?
#
loop_
_entity_poly.entity_id
_entity_poly.type
_entity_poly.pdbx_seq_one_letter_code
_entity_poly.pdbx_strand_id
1 'polypeptide(L)'
;MYLRKLIDAFLNFPLRTKLILSFLVVIILGGILSLTLGTRLEHNTILSLAQAKVRHDLASAWMVYNEKLSDIGDIIRSNSSRESIQRALIHYEKEILAKYLGRVREDFNLDVLTLTDAKGKVVFRTSQPEIWGDDQSEDSLVRRALTGEIVSATQIIPRKELLKEGKSLAERAYLKFVPTP
;
A
#
# COMPACT_ATOMS: atom_id res chain seq x y z
N MET A 1 -64.50 1.09 2.24
CA MET A 1 -65.59 0.27 2.84
C MET A 1 -65.13 -0.54 4.05
N TYR A 2 -63.94 -1.15 4.03
CA TYR A 2 -63.41 -1.95 5.15
C TYR A 2 -63.03 -1.14 6.42
N LEU A 3 -62.46 0.05 6.26
CA LEU A 3 -62.00 0.87 7.39
C LEU A 3 -63.16 1.38 8.28
N ARG A 4 -64.29 1.78 7.67
CA ARG A 4 -65.50 2.18 8.40
C ARG A 4 -66.09 1.01 9.22
N LYS A 5 -66.20 -0.18 8.61
CA LYS A 5 -66.67 -1.39 9.32
C LYS A 5 -65.79 -1.76 10.53
N LEU A 6 -64.47 -1.58 10.42
CA LEU A 6 -63.53 -1.82 11.51
C LEU A 6 -63.69 -0.80 12.66
N ILE A 7 -63.94 0.47 12.34
CA ILE A 7 -64.17 1.53 13.32
C ILE A 7 -65.51 1.29 14.05
N ASP A 8 -66.57 0.95 13.32
CA ASP A 8 -67.88 0.68 13.90
C ASP A 8 -67.85 -0.58 14.80
N ALA A 9 -67.14 -1.63 14.38
CA ALA A 9 -66.90 -2.82 15.20
C ALA A 9 -66.08 -2.50 16.46
N PHE A 10 -65.08 -1.62 16.34
CA PHE A 10 -64.27 -1.16 17.47
C PHE A 10 -65.07 -0.35 18.50
N LEU A 11 -66.00 0.50 18.03
CA LEU A 11 -66.84 1.31 18.90
C LEU A 11 -67.81 0.47 19.74
N ASN A 12 -68.26 -0.68 19.21
CA ASN A 12 -69.21 -1.60 19.84
C ASN A 12 -68.58 -2.62 20.81
N PHE A 13 -67.26 -2.66 20.97
CA PHE A 13 -66.60 -3.55 21.94
C PHE A 13 -66.70 -3.05 23.38
N PRO A 14 -66.69 -3.97 24.38
CA PRO A 14 -66.63 -3.59 25.79
C PRO A 14 -65.36 -2.79 26.10
N LEU A 15 -65.46 -1.86 27.07
CA LEU A 15 -64.43 -0.87 27.38
C LEU A 15 -63.03 -1.49 27.61
N ARG A 16 -62.97 -2.66 28.26
CA ARG A 16 -61.72 -3.41 28.51
C ARG A 16 -61.00 -3.78 27.20
N THR A 17 -61.73 -4.31 26.21
CA THR A 17 -61.18 -4.70 24.91
C THR A 17 -60.75 -3.50 24.09
N LYS A 18 -61.51 -2.39 24.16
CA LYS A 18 -61.19 -1.12 23.49
C LYS A 18 -59.84 -0.56 23.94
N LEU A 19 -59.60 -0.55 25.26
CA LEU A 19 -58.34 -0.11 25.86
C LEU A 19 -57.17 -1.02 25.43
N ILE A 20 -57.31 -2.34 25.57
CA ILE A 20 -56.25 -3.29 25.19
C ILE A 20 -55.88 -3.14 23.71
N LEU A 21 -56.87 -3.04 22.80
CA LEU A 21 -56.60 -2.89 21.37
C LEU A 21 -55.92 -1.55 21.05
N SER A 22 -56.29 -0.45 21.71
CA SER A 22 -55.62 0.84 21.51
C SER A 22 -54.15 0.82 21.94
N PHE A 23 -53.83 0.21 23.09
CA PHE A 23 -52.45 0.02 23.52
C PHE A 23 -51.67 -0.89 22.57
N LEU A 24 -52.29 -1.97 22.09
CA LEU A 24 -51.69 -2.89 21.13
C LEU A 24 -51.30 -2.17 19.83
N VAL A 25 -52.18 -1.33 19.29
CA VAL A 25 -51.93 -0.56 18.07
C VAL A 25 -50.74 0.38 18.25
N VAL A 26 -50.65 1.07 19.39
CA VAL A 26 -49.51 1.97 19.69
C VAL A 26 -48.20 1.20 19.77
N ILE A 27 -48.18 0.05 20.47
CA ILE A 27 -46.99 -0.80 20.58
C ILE A 27 -46.55 -1.32 19.22
N ILE A 28 -47.50 -1.81 18.40
CA ILE A 28 -47.21 -2.32 17.06
C ILE A 28 -46.64 -1.23 16.16
N LEU A 29 -47.24 -0.03 16.18
CA LEU A 29 -46.74 1.12 15.40
C LEU A 29 -45.32 1.49 15.81
N GLY A 30 -45.05 1.58 17.12
CA GLY A 30 -43.70 1.84 17.63
C GLY A 30 -42.69 0.77 17.22
N GLY A 31 -43.08 -0.51 17.29
CA GLY A 31 -42.25 -1.63 16.86
C GLY A 31 -41.93 -1.61 15.37
N ILE A 32 -42.92 -1.33 14.51
CA ILE A 32 -42.71 -1.21 13.06
C ILE A 32 -41.79 -0.04 12.74
N LEU A 33 -42.00 1.13 13.35
CA LEU A 33 -41.13 2.30 13.18
C LEU A 33 -39.70 2.00 13.62
N SER A 34 -39.51 1.38 14.79
CA SER A 34 -38.19 1.01 15.30
C SER A 34 -37.49 -0.01 14.40
N LEU A 35 -38.20 -1.05 13.96
CA LEU A 35 -37.65 -2.10 13.10
C LEU A 35 -37.25 -1.55 11.72
N THR A 36 -38.09 -0.71 11.12
CA THR A 36 -37.80 -0.10 9.81
C THR A 36 -36.61 0.86 9.87
N LEU A 37 -36.50 1.67 10.93
CA LEU A 37 -35.34 2.54 11.14
C LEU A 37 -34.07 1.73 11.45
N GLY A 38 -34.16 0.76 12.37
CA GLY A 38 -33.04 -0.09 12.77
C GLY A 38 -32.44 -0.83 11.57
N THR A 39 -33.27 -1.55 10.82
CA THR A 39 -32.82 -2.32 9.64
C THR A 39 -32.22 -1.45 8.54
N ARG A 40 -32.73 -0.23 8.34
CA ARG A 40 -32.16 0.70 7.33
C ARG A 40 -30.86 1.36 7.77
N LEU A 41 -30.67 1.65 9.06
CA LEU A 41 -29.40 2.18 9.58
C LEU A 41 -28.30 1.12 9.59
N GLU A 42 -28.66 -0.12 9.91
CA GLU A 42 -27.70 -1.20 10.19
C GLU A 42 -26.97 -1.70 8.95
N HIS A 43 -27.68 -1.98 7.85
CA HIS A 43 -27.09 -2.79 6.79
C HIS A 43 -26.25 -2.00 5.77
N ASN A 44 -26.74 -0.82 5.35
CA ASN A 44 -26.11 -0.09 4.25
C ASN A 44 -25.15 0.99 4.74
N THR A 45 -25.44 1.65 5.86
CA THR A 45 -24.62 2.79 6.32
C THR A 45 -23.35 2.32 7.01
N ILE A 46 -23.42 1.37 7.95
CA ILE A 46 -22.25 0.93 8.70
C ILE A 46 -21.25 0.20 7.78
N LEU A 47 -21.73 -0.72 6.96
CA LEU A 47 -20.87 -1.46 6.04
C LEU A 47 -20.25 -0.55 4.98
N SER A 48 -21.01 0.38 4.39
CA SER A 48 -20.47 1.31 3.41
C SER A 48 -19.45 2.27 4.03
N LEU A 49 -19.67 2.73 5.27
CA LEU A 49 -18.70 3.55 6.00
C LEU A 49 -17.41 2.77 6.30
N ALA A 50 -17.52 1.51 6.75
CA ALA A 50 -16.36 0.67 7.01
C ALA A 50 -15.55 0.41 5.73
N GLN A 51 -16.21 0.06 4.63
CA GLN A 51 -15.56 -0.12 3.34
C GLN A 51 -14.98 1.18 2.79
N ALA A 52 -15.68 2.32 2.94
CA ALA A 52 -15.20 3.62 2.53
C ALA A 52 -13.93 4.01 3.30
N LYS A 53 -13.89 3.72 4.61
CA LYS A 53 -12.70 3.90 5.44
C LYS A 53 -11.54 3.04 4.94
N VAL A 54 -11.76 1.75 4.70
CA VAL A 54 -10.70 0.86 4.17
C VAL A 54 -10.18 1.36 2.83
N ARG A 55 -11.07 1.75 1.91
CA ARG A 55 -10.66 2.32 0.61
C ARG A 55 -9.85 3.59 0.77
N HIS A 56 -10.27 4.49 1.65
CA HIS A 56 -9.57 5.73 1.93
C HIS A 56 -8.19 5.49 2.54
N ASP A 57 -8.09 4.58 3.51
CA ASP A 57 -6.84 4.20 4.17
C ASP A 57 -5.87 3.55 3.15
N LEU A 58 -6.36 2.67 2.27
CA LEU A 58 -5.57 2.07 1.19
C LEU A 58 -5.12 3.10 0.14
N ALA A 59 -6.00 4.01 -0.25
CA ALA A 59 -5.65 5.08 -1.20
C ALA A 59 -4.54 5.99 -0.62
N SER A 60 -4.63 6.30 0.67
CA SER A 60 -3.60 7.07 1.39
C SER A 60 -2.28 6.31 1.45
N ALA A 61 -2.31 5.00 1.73
CA ALA A 61 -1.11 4.16 1.71
C ALA A 61 -0.46 4.11 0.31
N TRP A 62 -1.26 3.97 -0.75
CA TRP A 62 -0.79 4.01 -2.13
C TRP A 62 -0.17 5.35 -2.52
N MET A 63 -0.74 6.46 -2.06
CA MET A 63 -0.18 7.80 -2.27
C MET A 63 1.21 7.91 -1.65
N VAL A 64 1.37 7.54 -0.37
CA VAL A 64 2.66 7.57 0.32
C VAL A 64 3.68 6.64 -0.35
N TYR A 65 3.25 5.45 -0.75
CA TYR A 65 4.11 4.50 -1.46
C TYR A 65 4.60 5.03 -2.82
N ASN A 66 3.69 5.60 -3.62
CA ASN A 66 4.03 6.14 -4.95
C ASN A 66 4.92 7.37 -4.84
N GLU A 67 4.69 8.24 -3.84
CA GLU A 67 5.57 9.37 -3.54
C GLU A 67 6.98 8.86 -3.22
N LYS A 68 7.09 7.85 -2.35
CA LYS A 68 8.40 7.28 -2.01
C LYS A 68 9.12 6.66 -3.22
N LEU A 69 8.38 5.99 -4.12
CA LEU A 69 8.96 5.49 -5.37
C LEU A 69 9.43 6.61 -6.30
N SER A 70 8.68 7.72 -6.36
CA SER A 70 9.04 8.91 -7.15
C SER A 70 10.31 9.55 -6.58
N ASP A 71 10.35 9.77 -5.26
CA ASP A 71 11.50 10.34 -4.55
C ASP A 71 12.79 9.56 -4.86
N ILE A 72 12.74 8.23 -4.74
CA ILE A 72 13.89 7.37 -5.06
C ILE A 72 14.28 7.54 -6.53
N GLY A 73 13.31 7.56 -7.45
CA GLY A 73 13.56 7.78 -8.87
C GLY A 73 14.24 9.12 -9.16
N ASP A 74 13.82 10.19 -8.50
CA ASP A 74 14.37 11.53 -8.66
C ASP A 74 15.78 11.66 -8.08
N ILE A 75 16.05 11.03 -6.93
CA ILE A 75 17.39 10.93 -6.36
C ILE A 75 18.34 10.24 -7.34
N ILE A 76 17.95 9.07 -7.88
CA ILE A 76 18.79 8.32 -8.83
C ILE A 76 18.99 9.14 -10.11
N ARG A 77 17.93 9.72 -10.67
CA ARG A 77 18.00 10.56 -11.88
C ARG A 77 18.97 11.72 -11.70
N SER A 78 18.80 12.50 -10.63
CA SER A 78 19.62 13.68 -10.31
C SER A 78 21.09 13.35 -10.07
N ASN A 79 21.40 12.15 -9.55
CA ASN A 79 22.78 11.71 -9.34
C ASN A 79 23.39 11.07 -10.59
N SER A 80 22.63 10.33 -11.39
CA SER A 80 23.13 9.63 -12.59
C SER A 80 23.70 10.56 -13.66
N SER A 81 23.19 11.80 -13.76
CA SER A 81 23.63 12.79 -14.75
C SER A 81 24.81 13.66 -14.29
N ARG A 82 25.40 13.38 -13.13
CA ARG A 82 26.46 14.23 -12.56
C ARG A 82 27.80 13.94 -13.19
N GLU A 83 28.45 15.00 -13.63
CA GLU A 83 29.76 14.94 -14.26
C GLU A 83 30.83 14.29 -13.36
N SER A 84 30.74 14.48 -12.04
CA SER A 84 31.67 13.86 -11.08
C SER A 84 31.61 12.33 -11.10
N ILE A 85 30.42 11.74 -11.26
CA ILE A 85 30.27 10.28 -11.36
C ILE A 85 30.80 9.80 -12.71
N GLN A 86 30.48 10.52 -13.80
CA GLN A 86 30.94 10.17 -15.13
C GLN A 86 32.47 10.20 -15.25
N ARG A 87 33.11 11.26 -14.74
CA ARG A 87 34.58 11.37 -14.73
C ARG A 87 35.22 10.27 -13.89
N ALA A 88 34.71 10.03 -12.67
CA ALA A 88 35.26 8.99 -11.81
C ALA A 88 35.10 7.58 -12.43
N LEU A 89 34.04 7.35 -13.21
CA LEU A 89 33.84 6.12 -13.97
C LEU A 89 34.84 5.99 -15.13
N ILE A 90 35.09 7.06 -15.88
CA ILE A 90 36.06 7.08 -17.01
C ILE A 90 37.49 6.86 -16.52
N HIS A 91 37.85 7.47 -15.38
CA HIS A 91 39.20 7.38 -14.82
C HIS A 91 39.39 6.18 -13.87
N TYR A 92 38.37 5.33 -13.69
CA TYR A 92 38.39 4.17 -12.79
C TYR A 92 38.76 4.51 -11.34
N GLU A 93 38.39 5.70 -10.87
CA GLU A 93 38.70 6.20 -9.54
C GLU A 93 37.72 5.65 -8.50
N LYS A 94 37.94 4.40 -8.08
CA LYS A 94 37.05 3.67 -7.18
C LYS A 94 36.86 4.37 -5.83
N GLU A 95 37.89 5.01 -5.27
CA GLU A 95 37.77 5.72 -3.98
C GLU A 95 36.82 6.92 -4.09
N ILE A 96 36.85 7.63 -5.21
CA ILE A 96 35.98 8.80 -5.45
C ILE A 96 34.54 8.34 -5.67
N LEU A 97 34.33 7.26 -6.43
CA LEU A 97 33.01 6.64 -6.58
C LEU A 97 32.46 6.16 -5.23
N ALA A 98 33.28 5.50 -4.41
CA ALA A 98 32.90 5.02 -3.10
C ALA A 98 32.45 6.16 -2.17
N LYS A 99 33.24 7.23 -2.10
CA LYS A 99 32.90 8.41 -1.29
C LYS A 99 31.63 9.10 -1.78
N TYR A 100 31.47 9.23 -3.09
CA TYR A 100 30.32 9.93 -3.68
C TYR A 100 29.03 9.12 -3.53
N LEU A 101 29.02 7.89 -4.04
CA LEU A 101 27.85 7.01 -3.99
C LEU A 101 27.53 6.59 -2.54
N GLY A 102 28.53 6.43 -1.69
CA GLY A 102 28.35 6.18 -0.26
C GLY A 102 27.58 7.32 0.42
N ARG A 103 27.94 8.59 0.13
CA ARG A 103 27.18 9.76 0.61
C ARG A 103 25.76 9.78 0.08
N VAL A 104 25.54 9.54 -1.21
CA VAL A 104 24.18 9.49 -1.78
C VAL A 104 23.34 8.42 -1.06
N ARG A 105 23.91 7.24 -0.80
CA ARG A 105 23.22 6.19 -0.06
C ARG A 105 22.85 6.64 1.36
N GLU A 106 23.78 7.25 2.08
CA GLU A 106 23.59 7.67 3.48
C GLU A 106 22.65 8.89 3.61
N ASP A 107 22.90 9.95 2.83
CA ASP A 107 22.14 11.20 2.86
C ASP A 107 20.65 10.97 2.53
N PHE A 108 20.36 10.03 1.63
CA PHE A 108 18.99 9.69 1.23
C PHE A 108 18.43 8.43 1.90
N ASN A 109 19.15 7.84 2.86
CA ASN A 109 18.77 6.61 3.57
C ASN A 109 18.36 5.47 2.62
N LEU A 110 19.13 5.26 1.55
CA LEU A 110 18.94 4.11 0.67
C LEU A 110 19.54 2.86 1.31
N ASP A 111 18.78 1.77 1.34
CA ASP A 111 19.31 0.49 1.84
C ASP A 111 20.44 -0.04 0.95
N VAL A 112 20.31 0.16 -0.37
CA VAL A 112 21.25 -0.30 -1.39
C VAL A 112 21.40 0.75 -2.49
N LEU A 113 22.60 0.86 -3.04
CA LEU A 113 22.87 1.65 -4.23
C LEU A 113 24.00 0.98 -5.03
N THR A 114 23.67 0.53 -6.24
CA THR A 114 24.55 -0.26 -7.09
C THR A 114 24.67 0.38 -8.47
N LEU A 115 25.90 0.49 -8.96
CA LEU A 115 26.22 1.05 -10.27
C LEU A 115 26.60 -0.08 -11.23
N THR A 116 25.95 -0.12 -12.39
CA THR A 116 26.25 -1.05 -13.49
C THR A 116 26.86 -0.34 -14.69
N ASP A 117 27.50 -1.12 -15.58
CA ASP A 117 27.89 -0.66 -16.91
C ASP A 117 26.73 -0.79 -17.91
N ALA A 118 26.98 -0.39 -19.16
CA ALA A 118 26.01 -0.46 -20.26
C ALA A 118 25.61 -1.89 -20.69
N LYS A 119 26.21 -2.94 -20.09
CA LYS A 119 25.85 -4.34 -20.29
C LYS A 119 25.10 -4.92 -19.10
N GLY A 120 24.89 -4.13 -18.03
CA GLY A 120 24.27 -4.61 -16.79
C GLY A 120 25.26 -5.28 -15.83
N LYS A 121 26.56 -5.21 -16.10
CA LYS A 121 27.59 -5.75 -15.22
C LYS A 121 27.87 -4.77 -14.09
N VAL A 122 27.93 -5.26 -12.86
CA VAL A 122 28.12 -4.40 -11.68
C VAL A 122 29.54 -3.85 -11.65
N VAL A 123 29.66 -2.52 -11.65
CA VAL A 123 30.93 -1.79 -11.54
C VAL A 123 31.24 -1.51 -10.08
N PHE A 124 30.24 -1.12 -9.30
CA PHE A 124 30.43 -0.73 -7.91
C PHE A 124 29.16 -0.95 -7.07
N ARG A 125 29.33 -1.49 -5.86
CA ARG A 125 28.30 -1.57 -4.82
C ARG A 125 28.70 -0.73 -3.64
N THR A 126 27.80 0.11 -3.18
CA THR A 126 28.03 0.94 -1.98
C THR A 126 28.08 0.13 -0.70
N SER A 127 27.29 -0.95 -0.61
CA SER A 127 27.16 -1.77 0.61
C SER A 127 28.26 -2.82 0.75
N GLN A 128 28.75 -3.39 -0.35
CA GLN A 128 29.84 -4.38 -0.42
C GLN A 128 30.75 -4.11 -1.64
N PRO A 129 31.64 -3.09 -1.59
CA PRO A 129 32.50 -2.70 -2.71
C PRO A 129 33.39 -3.81 -3.27
N GLU A 130 33.69 -4.83 -2.46
CA GLU A 130 34.47 -6.02 -2.83
C GLU A 130 33.73 -6.98 -3.76
N ILE A 131 32.40 -6.92 -3.81
CA ILE A 131 31.57 -7.73 -4.71
C ILE A 131 31.23 -6.92 -5.95
N TRP A 132 31.89 -7.22 -7.06
CA TRP A 132 31.70 -6.54 -8.35
C TRP A 132 31.88 -7.51 -9.52
N GLY A 133 31.42 -7.11 -10.70
CA GLY A 133 31.61 -7.86 -11.94
C GLY A 133 30.59 -8.96 -12.22
N ASP A 134 29.59 -9.17 -11.36
CA ASP A 134 28.46 -10.04 -11.69
C ASP A 134 27.47 -9.32 -12.61
N ASP A 135 26.67 -10.12 -13.32
CA ASP A 135 25.70 -9.65 -14.29
C ASP A 135 24.31 -9.51 -13.65
N GLN A 136 23.69 -8.35 -13.85
CA GLN A 136 22.34 -8.01 -13.39
C GLN A 136 21.38 -7.74 -14.56
N SER A 137 21.79 -7.96 -15.81
CA SER A 137 20.98 -7.70 -17.01
C SER A 137 19.69 -8.52 -17.10
N GLU A 138 19.63 -9.67 -16.40
CA GLU A 138 18.42 -10.50 -16.32
C GLU A 138 17.35 -9.92 -15.40
N ASP A 139 17.72 -9.01 -14.49
CA ASP A 139 16.77 -8.29 -13.64
C ASP A 139 15.83 -7.44 -14.50
N SER A 140 14.53 -7.51 -14.21
CA SER A 140 13.51 -6.86 -15.04
C SER A 140 13.63 -5.34 -15.08
N LEU A 141 14.07 -4.71 -13.99
CA LEU A 141 14.24 -3.27 -13.89
C LEU A 141 15.56 -2.83 -14.52
N VAL A 142 16.64 -3.59 -14.29
CA VAL A 142 17.94 -3.32 -14.93
C VAL A 142 17.81 -3.41 -16.45
N ARG A 143 17.15 -4.45 -16.98
CA ARG A 143 16.92 -4.60 -18.42
C ARG A 143 16.18 -3.43 -19.04
N ARG A 144 15.16 -2.90 -18.35
CA ARG A 144 14.46 -1.68 -18.78
C ARG A 144 15.38 -0.46 -18.74
N ALA A 145 16.14 -0.30 -17.65
CA ALA A 145 17.12 0.78 -17.52
C ALA A 145 18.20 0.77 -18.62
N LEU A 146 18.65 -0.41 -19.05
CA LEU A 146 19.60 -0.58 -20.15
C LEU A 146 19.05 -0.11 -21.51
N THR A 147 17.73 -0.01 -21.67
CA THR A 147 17.10 0.59 -22.86
C THR A 147 17.02 2.13 -22.81
N GLY A 148 17.52 2.74 -21.73
CA GLY A 148 17.46 4.18 -21.48
C GLY A 148 16.19 4.63 -20.73
N GLU A 149 15.33 3.68 -20.32
CA GLU A 149 14.15 3.98 -19.52
C GLU A 149 14.54 4.30 -18.06
N ILE A 150 13.89 5.30 -17.46
CA ILE A 150 14.01 5.54 -16.02
C ILE A 150 12.80 4.93 -15.35
N VAL A 151 13.04 3.87 -14.58
CA VAL A 151 12.00 3.01 -14.01
C VAL A 151 12.12 2.94 -12.49
N SER A 152 10.97 3.12 -11.82
CA SER A 152 10.78 2.82 -10.40
C SER A 152 9.66 1.80 -10.27
N ALA A 153 9.88 0.72 -9.52
CA ALA A 153 8.88 -0.32 -9.30
C ALA A 153 9.21 -1.14 -8.05
N THR A 154 8.26 -1.96 -7.60
CA THR A 154 8.52 -3.00 -6.60
C THR A 154 8.72 -4.35 -7.25
N GLN A 155 9.73 -5.06 -6.77
CA GLN A 155 10.01 -6.43 -7.16
C GLN A 155 10.44 -7.26 -5.95
N ILE A 156 10.24 -8.57 -6.05
CA ILE A 156 10.71 -9.52 -5.03
C ILE A 156 12.16 -9.88 -5.36
N ILE A 157 13.07 -9.47 -4.48
CA ILE A 157 14.51 -9.79 -4.64
C ILE A 157 14.80 -11.14 -3.98
N PRO A 158 15.42 -12.10 -4.68
CA PRO A 158 15.77 -13.38 -4.10
C PRO A 158 16.90 -13.22 -3.07
N ARG A 159 16.88 -14.06 -2.03
CA ARG A 159 17.87 -14.01 -0.92
C ARG A 159 19.32 -14.02 -1.41
N LYS A 160 19.63 -14.76 -2.49
CA LYS A 160 20.98 -14.83 -3.06
C LYS A 160 21.50 -13.46 -3.52
N GLU A 161 20.62 -12.60 -4.04
CA GLU A 161 20.98 -11.25 -4.50
C GLU A 161 21.07 -10.29 -3.30
N LEU A 162 20.15 -10.40 -2.34
CA LEU A 162 20.21 -9.61 -1.10
C LEU A 162 21.53 -9.83 -0.33
N LEU A 163 22.06 -11.06 -0.33
CA LEU A 163 23.32 -11.37 0.32
C LEU A 163 24.53 -10.64 -0.31
N LYS A 164 24.47 -10.33 -1.62
CA LYS A 164 25.49 -9.52 -2.30
C LYS A 164 25.47 -8.06 -1.87
N GLU A 165 24.36 -7.61 -1.29
CA GLU A 165 24.19 -6.24 -0.78
C GLU A 165 24.39 -6.17 0.75
N GLY A 166 24.03 -7.21 1.50
CA GLY A 166 24.46 -7.35 2.90
C GLY A 166 23.81 -8.54 3.60
N LYS A 167 24.55 -9.23 4.48
CA LYS A 167 23.95 -10.28 5.33
C LYS A 167 22.83 -9.73 6.20
N SER A 168 23.05 -8.58 6.82
CA SER A 168 22.05 -7.88 7.63
C SER A 168 20.80 -7.50 6.82
N LEU A 169 20.96 -7.10 5.55
CA LEU A 169 19.82 -6.79 4.68
C LEU A 169 18.97 -8.03 4.39
N ALA A 170 19.63 -9.15 4.06
CA ALA A 170 18.94 -10.42 3.82
C ALA A 170 18.19 -10.93 5.07
N GLU A 171 18.74 -10.70 6.26
CA GLU A 171 18.09 -11.04 7.53
C GLU A 171 16.89 -10.13 7.82
N ARG A 172 17.01 -8.81 7.61
CA ARG A 172 15.89 -7.86 7.80
C ARG A 172 14.75 -8.08 6.80
N ALA A 173 15.07 -8.52 5.59
CA ALA A 173 14.07 -8.81 4.55
C ALA A 173 13.33 -10.14 4.78
N TYR A 174 13.77 -10.97 5.74
CA TYR A 174 13.13 -12.25 6.01
C TYR A 174 11.77 -12.06 6.68
N LEU A 175 10.72 -12.54 6.01
CA LEU A 175 9.34 -12.44 6.49
C LEU A 175 8.79 -13.85 6.71
N LYS A 176 8.43 -14.15 7.97
CA LYS A 176 7.83 -15.43 8.33
C LYS A 176 6.36 -15.43 7.88
N PHE A 177 6.03 -16.28 6.91
CA PHE A 177 4.64 -16.52 6.55
C PHE A 177 3.93 -17.26 7.68
N VAL A 178 2.88 -16.63 8.21
CA VAL A 178 1.98 -17.24 9.20
C VAL A 178 0.69 -17.59 8.44
N PRO A 179 0.27 -18.87 8.42
CA PRO A 179 -0.99 -19.24 7.77
C PRO A 179 -2.15 -18.55 8.49
N THR A 180 -3.06 -17.96 7.72
CA THR A 180 -4.32 -17.43 8.25
C THR A 180 -5.33 -18.57 8.43
N PRO A 181 -6.10 -18.59 9.55
CA PRO A 181 -7.17 -19.58 9.79
C PRO A 181 -8.25 -19.61 8.71
#